data_AF-A0A2V3PTY4-F1
#
_entry.id   AF-A0A2V3PTY4-F1
#
_cell.length_a   1.000
_cell.length_b   1.000
_cell.length_c   1.000
_cell.angle_alpha   90.00
_cell.angle_beta   90.00
_cell.angle_gamma   90.00
#
_symmetry.space_group_name_H-M   'P 1'
#
loop_
_entity.id
_entity.type
_entity.pdbx_description
1 polymer ?
#
loop_
_entity_poly.entity_id
_entity_poly.type
_entity_poly.pdbx_seq_one_letter_code
_entity_poly.pdbx_strand_id
1 'polypeptide(L)'
;MEILFVVVLFIILVSLVVYASLKPKNSLASGWGNYYAENLSLSSAEKDLLNKISTQIRPDAFYKVAFCRENAIRLFLSVYRKFPSFLIGSKYFDLFYYCSYILKIKYVFLLPSNDVCSPERAEVKRFESVIADSVRDLIEKEFLALPELDAQQERLLYGEDSKRWLTIFEKLKADFSDGIQFYEDIKGRVPLSGSVVAKRNLCYDSYSFMLDKDKVLALKFYMHYLDVGSASDTFKFKTITKPHQKILFENETQLKYFQKILKGYKKNENLNKALSEIEDLFVKKRKKVLLDENAIKSAKEDLIGVVGLLNEYLEDDEFAEVKVTPVMESVVSSSSISIDFNIIQIEFLEMFVFQSYILSFAEVDVFANSKGVFKSQLIDGINDLCYDLLDDMLIEEAEDNYILNEQYYKKVMEG
;
A
#
# COMPACT_ATOMS: atom_id res chain seq x y z
N MET A 1 -38.82 -46.17 -3.91
CA MET A 1 -37.54 -45.92 -3.20
C MET A 1 -36.43 -46.86 -3.63
N GLU A 2 -36.69 -48.15 -3.87
CA GLU A 2 -35.65 -49.13 -4.24
C GLU A 2 -34.95 -48.83 -5.58
N ILE A 3 -35.68 -48.40 -6.61
CA ILE A 3 -35.11 -48.07 -7.92
C ILE A 3 -34.12 -46.89 -7.83
N LEU A 4 -34.44 -45.88 -7.00
CA LEU A 4 -33.58 -44.72 -6.80
C LEU A 4 -32.27 -45.11 -6.10
N PHE A 5 -32.34 -46.03 -5.14
CA PHE A 5 -31.17 -46.54 -4.42
C PHE A 5 -30.23 -47.33 -5.34
N VAL A 6 -30.79 -48.18 -6.21
CA VAL A 6 -30.01 -48.96 -7.19
C VAL A 6 -29.33 -48.05 -8.21
N VAL A 7 -30.01 -47.00 -8.69
CA VAL A 7 -29.43 -46.03 -9.62
C VAL A 7 -28.29 -45.24 -8.99
N VAL A 8 -28.44 -44.81 -7.73
CA VAL A 8 -27.37 -44.09 -7.00
C VAL A 8 -26.16 -45.00 -6.77
N LEU A 9 -26.37 -46.25 -6.37
CA LEU A 9 -25.30 -47.24 -6.22
C LEU A 9 -24.57 -47.49 -7.54
N PHE A 10 -25.31 -47.61 -8.64
CA PHE A 10 -24.74 -47.80 -9.97
C PHE A 10 -23.91 -46.59 -10.40
N ILE A 11 -24.39 -45.36 -10.17
CA ILE A 11 -23.62 -44.14 -10.45
C ILE A 11 -22.34 -44.07 -9.61
N ILE A 12 -22.40 -44.41 -8.33
CA ILE A 12 -21.22 -44.45 -7.45
C ILE A 12 -20.23 -45.51 -7.93
N LEU A 13 -20.70 -46.69 -8.33
CA LEU A 13 -19.87 -47.80 -8.78
C LEU A 13 -19.21 -47.49 -10.13
N VAL A 14 -19.96 -46.92 -11.08
CA VAL A 14 -19.43 -46.44 -12.36
C VAL A 14 -18.43 -45.32 -12.12
N SER A 15 -18.71 -44.39 -11.21
CA SER A 15 -17.76 -43.31 -10.86
C SER A 15 -16.48 -43.86 -10.23
N LEU A 16 -16.56 -44.88 -9.38
CA LEU A 16 -15.40 -45.56 -8.79
C LEU A 16 -14.59 -46.34 -9.83
N VAL A 17 -15.25 -47.03 -10.77
CA VAL A 17 -14.59 -47.78 -11.85
C VAL A 17 -13.93 -46.82 -12.84
N VAL A 18 -14.59 -45.71 -13.18
CA VAL A 18 -14.00 -44.64 -14.01
C VAL A 18 -12.83 -43.99 -13.28
N TYR A 19 -12.96 -43.69 -11.98
CA TYR A 19 -11.87 -43.14 -11.17
C TYR A 19 -10.68 -44.11 -11.03
N ALA A 20 -10.94 -45.41 -10.88
CA ALA A 20 -9.90 -46.44 -10.85
C ALA A 20 -9.22 -46.65 -12.21
N SER A 21 -9.96 -46.48 -13.31
CA SER A 21 -9.45 -46.55 -14.69
C SER A 21 -8.72 -45.27 -15.12
N LEU A 22 -8.97 -44.15 -14.43
CA LEU A 22 -8.29 -42.86 -14.60
C LEU A 22 -7.06 -42.70 -13.70
N LYS A 23 -6.71 -43.69 -12.85
CA LYS A 23 -5.38 -43.69 -12.24
C LYS A 23 -4.36 -43.70 -13.37
N PRO A 24 -3.46 -42.70 -13.48
CA PRO A 24 -2.48 -42.68 -14.54
C PRO A 24 -1.65 -43.96 -14.45
N LYS A 25 -1.50 -44.67 -15.58
CA LYS A 25 -0.61 -45.83 -15.73
C LYS A 25 0.83 -45.52 -15.30
N ASN A 26 1.17 -44.23 -15.20
CA ASN A 26 2.46 -43.73 -14.76
C ASN A 26 2.32 -43.15 -13.34
N SER A 27 2.65 -43.96 -12.33
CA SER A 27 2.78 -43.47 -10.96
C SER A 27 4.20 -42.94 -10.74
N LEU A 28 4.39 -41.98 -9.83
CA LEU A 28 5.74 -41.51 -9.47
C LEU A 28 6.66 -42.64 -8.97
N ALA A 29 6.08 -43.75 -8.47
CA ALA A 29 6.82 -44.92 -8.03
C ALA A 29 7.56 -45.64 -9.17
N SER A 30 7.15 -45.46 -10.43
CA SER A 30 7.88 -46.01 -11.58
C SER A 30 9.03 -45.11 -12.05
N GLY A 31 9.31 -44.00 -11.37
CA GLY A 31 10.37 -43.05 -11.71
C GLY A 31 9.89 -41.87 -12.55
N TRP A 32 10.64 -40.76 -12.52
CA TRP A 32 10.22 -39.51 -13.15
C TRP A 32 10.16 -39.60 -14.68
N GLY A 33 11.06 -40.34 -15.31
CA GLY A 33 11.06 -40.54 -16.77
C GLY A 33 9.80 -41.23 -17.25
N ASN A 34 9.32 -42.24 -16.52
CA ASN A 34 8.05 -42.90 -16.84
C ASN A 34 6.85 -41.99 -16.58
N TYR A 35 6.87 -41.23 -15.48
CA TYR A 35 5.81 -40.28 -15.14
C TYR A 35 5.64 -39.16 -16.18
N TYR A 36 6.74 -38.55 -16.62
CA TYR A 36 6.74 -37.40 -17.52
C TYR A 36 6.90 -37.76 -19.01
N ALA A 37 6.96 -39.05 -19.35
CA ALA A 37 7.21 -39.56 -20.70
C ALA A 37 6.38 -38.90 -21.79
N GLU A 38 5.06 -38.88 -21.60
CA GLU A 38 4.10 -38.34 -22.58
C GLU A 38 4.10 -36.81 -22.55
N ASN A 39 3.95 -36.22 -21.36
CA ASN A 39 3.83 -34.77 -21.19
C ASN A 39 5.05 -33.97 -21.68
N LEU A 40 6.26 -34.55 -21.59
CA LEU A 40 7.51 -33.91 -22.01
C LEU A 40 8.08 -34.49 -23.31
N SER A 41 7.35 -35.40 -23.96
CA SER A 41 7.75 -36.07 -25.20
C SER A 41 9.18 -36.64 -25.11
N LEU A 42 9.41 -37.46 -24.08
CA LEU A 42 10.75 -37.98 -23.77
C LEU A 42 11.16 -39.10 -24.73
N SER A 43 12.41 -39.04 -25.21
CA SER A 43 13.08 -40.17 -25.85
C SER A 43 13.38 -41.30 -24.84
N SER A 44 13.67 -42.51 -25.31
CA SER A 44 14.02 -43.64 -24.42
C SER A 44 15.20 -43.30 -23.50
N ALA A 45 16.24 -42.68 -24.05
CA ALA A 45 17.43 -42.30 -23.29
C ALA A 45 17.11 -41.26 -22.19
N GLU A 46 16.25 -40.28 -22.48
CA GLU A 46 15.81 -39.29 -21.49
C GLU A 46 14.95 -39.91 -20.39
N LYS A 47 14.09 -40.88 -20.74
CA LYS A 47 13.30 -41.62 -19.74
C LYS A 47 14.20 -42.37 -18.78
N ASP A 48 15.16 -43.12 -19.29
CA ASP A 48 16.10 -43.89 -18.47
C ASP A 48 16.95 -42.97 -17.59
N LEU A 49 17.42 -41.85 -18.15
CA LEU A 49 18.17 -40.85 -17.41
C LEU A 49 17.36 -40.22 -16.28
N LEU A 50 16.13 -39.79 -16.54
CA LEU A 50 15.27 -39.19 -15.51
C LEU A 50 14.83 -40.21 -14.45
N ASN A 51 14.59 -41.47 -14.83
CA ASN A 51 14.34 -42.55 -13.87
C ASN A 51 15.56 -42.76 -12.97
N LYS A 52 16.77 -42.77 -13.54
CA LYS A 52 18.03 -42.84 -12.78
C LYS A 52 18.20 -41.63 -11.85
N ILE A 53 17.91 -40.42 -12.32
CA ILE A 53 17.95 -39.22 -11.48
C ILE A 53 16.96 -39.36 -10.31
N SER A 54 15.72 -39.75 -10.59
CA SER A 54 14.65 -39.85 -9.57
C SER A 54 14.94 -40.84 -8.45
N THR A 55 15.74 -41.87 -8.70
CA THR A 55 16.10 -42.92 -7.72
C THR A 55 17.35 -42.58 -6.92
N GLN A 56 18.21 -41.70 -7.43
CA GLN A 56 19.50 -41.37 -6.82
C GLN A 56 19.52 -39.98 -6.19
N ILE A 57 18.54 -39.13 -6.50
CA ILE A 57 18.44 -37.79 -5.92
C ILE A 57 18.06 -37.87 -4.44
N ARG A 58 18.68 -37.01 -3.63
CA ARG A 58 18.33 -36.88 -2.22
C ARG A 58 16.86 -36.45 -2.08
N PRO A 59 16.11 -37.02 -1.11
CA PRO A 59 14.75 -36.57 -0.82
C PRO A 59 14.76 -35.09 -0.45
N ASP A 60 13.92 -34.31 -1.14
CA ASP A 60 13.81 -32.87 -0.94
C ASP A 60 12.34 -32.46 -1.01
N ALA A 61 11.92 -31.59 -0.10
CA ALA A 61 10.56 -31.04 -0.08
C ALA A 61 10.24 -30.31 -1.40
N PHE A 62 11.24 -29.70 -2.03
CA PHE A 62 11.11 -29.05 -3.32
C PHE A 62 10.56 -29.99 -4.40
N TYR A 63 11.01 -31.24 -4.45
CA TYR A 63 10.57 -32.21 -5.45
C TYR A 63 9.22 -32.85 -5.12
N LYS A 64 8.64 -32.62 -3.93
CA LYS A 64 7.27 -33.05 -3.63
C LYS A 64 6.25 -32.20 -4.37
N VAL A 65 6.55 -30.91 -4.57
CA VAL A 65 5.72 -29.99 -5.32
C VAL A 65 5.83 -30.28 -6.82
N ALA A 66 4.71 -30.64 -7.45
CA ALA A 66 4.70 -31.17 -8.81
C ALA A 66 5.27 -30.21 -9.85
N PHE A 67 4.90 -28.92 -9.79
CA PHE A 67 5.39 -27.93 -10.75
C PHE A 67 6.88 -27.60 -10.54
N CYS A 68 7.38 -27.63 -9.30
CA CYS A 68 8.80 -27.41 -9.02
C CYS A 68 9.65 -28.53 -9.64
N ARG A 69 9.22 -29.77 -9.43
CA ARG A 69 9.84 -30.96 -10.03
C ARG A 69 9.78 -30.91 -11.56
N GLU A 70 8.63 -30.57 -12.13
CA GLU A 70 8.47 -30.46 -13.58
C GLU A 70 9.36 -29.37 -14.19
N ASN A 71 9.41 -28.18 -13.58
CA ASN A 71 10.25 -27.08 -14.06
C ASN A 71 11.74 -27.40 -13.95
N ALA A 72 12.17 -28.10 -12.89
CA ALA A 72 13.54 -28.59 -12.78
C ALA A 72 13.89 -29.58 -13.90
N ILE A 73 12.98 -30.50 -14.21
CA ILE A 73 13.15 -31.46 -15.31
C ILE A 73 13.18 -30.74 -16.67
N ARG A 74 12.26 -29.79 -16.92
CA ARG A 74 12.22 -29.03 -18.18
C ARG A 74 13.51 -28.24 -18.41
N LEU A 75 13.97 -27.53 -17.38
CA LEU A 75 15.22 -26.75 -17.44
C LEU A 75 16.45 -27.64 -17.62
N PHE A 76 16.48 -28.80 -16.96
CA PHE A 76 17.53 -29.79 -17.19
C PHE A 76 17.52 -30.35 -18.62
N LEU A 77 16.35 -30.73 -19.12
CA LEU A 77 16.21 -31.31 -20.46
C LEU A 77 16.52 -30.31 -21.58
N SER A 78 16.21 -29.03 -21.42
CA SER A 78 16.57 -28.01 -22.41
C SER A 78 18.08 -27.92 -22.61
N VAL A 79 18.83 -27.98 -21.52
CA VAL A 79 20.31 -28.04 -21.55
C VAL A 79 20.79 -29.38 -22.09
N TYR A 80 20.25 -30.49 -21.60
CA TYR A 80 20.66 -31.84 -22.01
C TYR A 80 20.49 -32.07 -23.52
N ARG A 81 19.36 -31.63 -24.08
CA ARG A 81 19.07 -31.75 -25.52
C ARG A 81 20.02 -30.93 -26.38
N LYS A 82 20.41 -29.74 -25.92
CA LYS A 82 21.27 -28.83 -26.69
C LYS A 82 22.76 -29.15 -26.53
N PHE A 83 23.17 -29.70 -25.38
CA PHE A 83 24.57 -29.99 -25.04
C PHE A 83 24.76 -31.41 -24.47
N PRO A 84 24.41 -32.48 -25.22
CA PRO A 84 24.49 -33.85 -24.71
C PRO A 84 25.94 -34.29 -24.40
N SER A 85 26.91 -33.79 -25.17
CA SER A 85 28.35 -34.07 -24.98
C SER A 85 28.93 -33.44 -23.71
N PHE A 86 28.28 -32.41 -23.16
CA PHE A 86 28.71 -31.76 -21.91
C PHE A 86 28.45 -32.65 -20.68
N LEU A 87 27.54 -33.63 -20.81
CA LEU A 87 26.94 -34.35 -19.67
C LEU A 87 27.43 -35.80 -19.53
N ILE A 88 28.68 -36.04 -19.91
CA ILE A 88 29.33 -37.35 -19.75
C ILE A 88 29.63 -37.62 -18.26
N GLY A 89 29.42 -38.86 -17.82
CA GLY A 89 29.73 -39.29 -16.45
C GLY A 89 28.74 -38.75 -15.43
N SER A 90 29.18 -38.34 -14.24
CA SER A 90 28.31 -37.83 -13.17
C SER A 90 27.79 -36.40 -13.38
N LYS A 91 28.24 -35.70 -14.43
CA LYS A 91 27.95 -34.27 -14.66
C LYS A 91 26.47 -33.95 -14.86
N TYR A 92 25.65 -34.92 -15.26
CA TYR A 92 24.20 -34.72 -15.38
C TYR A 92 23.52 -34.55 -14.02
N PHE A 93 24.05 -35.14 -12.94
CA PHE A 93 23.56 -34.89 -11.59
C PHE A 93 23.89 -33.46 -11.17
N ASP A 94 25.14 -33.04 -11.37
CA ASP A 94 25.60 -31.69 -11.03
C ASP A 94 24.76 -30.63 -11.77
N LEU A 95 24.49 -30.85 -13.07
CA LEU A 95 23.59 -29.98 -13.83
C LEU A 95 22.16 -29.99 -13.26
N PHE A 96 21.59 -31.16 -12.98
CA PHE A 96 20.23 -31.24 -12.45
C PHE A 96 20.11 -30.52 -11.09
N TYR A 97 21.09 -30.69 -10.21
CA TYR A 97 21.17 -29.99 -8.93
C TYR A 97 21.30 -28.48 -9.13
N TYR A 98 22.12 -28.05 -10.09
CA TYR A 98 22.27 -26.64 -10.44
C TYR A 98 20.96 -26.01 -10.93
N CYS A 99 20.27 -26.66 -11.88
CA CYS A 99 18.96 -26.21 -12.36
C CYS A 99 17.94 -26.11 -11.21
N SER A 100 17.93 -27.12 -10.33
CA SER A 100 17.03 -27.14 -9.16
C SER A 100 17.37 -26.03 -8.16
N TYR A 101 18.66 -25.77 -7.93
CA TYR A 101 19.13 -24.71 -7.05
C TYR A 101 18.70 -23.32 -7.54
N ILE A 102 18.88 -23.03 -8.83
CA ILE A 102 18.45 -21.77 -9.43
C ILE A 102 16.93 -21.59 -9.26
N LEU A 103 16.14 -22.64 -9.49
CA LEU A 103 14.69 -22.58 -9.31
C LEU A 103 14.29 -22.37 -7.85
N LYS A 104 15.00 -22.98 -6.88
CA LYS A 104 14.79 -22.72 -5.45
C LYS A 104 15.04 -21.25 -5.11
N ILE A 105 16.07 -20.63 -5.70
CA ILE A 105 16.30 -19.18 -5.52
C ILE A 105 15.13 -18.37 -6.10
N LYS A 106 14.70 -18.66 -7.34
CA LYS A 106 13.57 -17.97 -7.99
C LYS A 106 12.30 -18.06 -7.17
N TYR A 107 11.97 -19.28 -6.74
CA TYR A 107 10.76 -19.55 -5.99
C TYR A 107 10.90 -19.24 -4.52
N VAL A 108 12.06 -18.76 -4.05
CA VAL A 108 12.32 -18.45 -2.64
C VAL A 108 12.01 -19.66 -1.75
N PHE A 109 12.40 -20.85 -2.20
CA PHE A 109 12.24 -22.07 -1.44
C PHE A 109 13.41 -22.25 -0.49
N LEU A 110 13.17 -22.77 0.72
CA LEU A 110 14.22 -23.04 1.71
C LEU A 110 15.42 -23.73 1.06
N LEU A 111 16.56 -23.05 1.07
CA LEU A 111 17.82 -23.67 0.76
C LEU A 111 18.23 -24.55 1.96
N PRO A 112 18.74 -25.76 1.72
CA PRO A 112 19.21 -26.63 2.79
C PRO A 112 20.30 -25.93 3.62
N SER A 113 19.90 -25.45 4.80
CA SER A 113 20.65 -24.63 5.77
C SER A 113 21.38 -23.40 5.19
N ASN A 114 21.15 -22.23 5.77
CA ASN A 114 21.96 -21.01 5.53
C ASN A 114 23.41 -21.11 6.03
N ASP A 115 23.85 -22.31 6.43
CA ASP A 115 25.24 -22.56 6.75
C ASP A 115 26.08 -22.37 5.49
N VAL A 116 27.07 -21.49 5.55
CA VAL A 116 28.00 -21.21 4.45
C VAL A 116 28.74 -22.49 4.03
N CYS A 117 28.74 -23.52 4.89
CA CYS A 117 29.29 -24.85 4.69
C CYS A 117 28.27 -25.92 4.24
N SER A 118 27.05 -25.57 3.79
CA SER A 118 26.13 -26.61 3.32
C SER A 118 26.69 -27.33 2.08
N PRO A 119 26.73 -28.69 2.08
CA PRO A 119 27.33 -29.45 0.99
C PRO A 119 26.72 -29.12 -0.38
N GLU A 120 25.40 -28.89 -0.45
CA GLU A 120 24.73 -28.52 -1.70
C GLU A 120 25.19 -27.16 -2.24
N ARG A 121 25.46 -26.17 -1.37
CA ARG A 121 25.95 -24.85 -1.82
C ARG A 121 27.38 -24.93 -2.32
N ALA A 122 28.21 -25.78 -1.70
CA ALA A 122 29.58 -26.03 -2.14
C ALA A 122 29.62 -26.79 -3.48
N GLU A 123 28.75 -27.79 -3.65
CA GLU A 123 28.59 -28.54 -4.91
C GLU A 123 28.12 -27.63 -6.05
N VAL A 124 27.15 -26.76 -5.80
CA VAL A 124 26.68 -25.76 -6.78
C VAL A 124 27.79 -24.80 -7.18
N LYS A 125 28.50 -24.18 -6.21
CA LYS A 125 29.60 -23.26 -6.51
C LYS A 125 30.71 -23.92 -7.31
N ARG A 126 31.00 -25.20 -7.01
CA ARG A 126 31.96 -25.98 -7.78
C ARG A 126 31.49 -26.15 -9.22
N PHE A 127 30.21 -26.50 -9.42
CA PHE A 127 29.66 -26.63 -10.77
C PHE A 127 29.63 -25.28 -11.52
N GLU A 128 29.29 -24.17 -10.86
CA GLU A 128 29.33 -22.82 -11.43
C GLU A 128 30.71 -22.43 -11.98
N SER A 129 31.79 -22.93 -11.36
CA SER A 129 33.17 -22.68 -11.83
C SER A 129 33.57 -23.49 -13.07
N VAL A 130 32.83 -24.55 -13.40
CA VAL A 130 33.14 -25.49 -14.50
C VAL A 130 32.09 -25.42 -15.61
N ILE A 131 30.94 -24.80 -15.37
CA ILE A 131 29.87 -24.65 -16.36
C ILE A 131 30.32 -23.71 -17.48
N ALA A 132 30.15 -24.15 -18.73
CA ALA A 132 30.46 -23.31 -19.88
C ALA A 132 29.48 -22.13 -19.97
N ASP A 133 29.95 -20.95 -20.38
CA ASP A 133 29.11 -19.75 -20.49
C ASP A 133 27.91 -19.99 -21.41
N SER A 134 28.08 -20.72 -22.52
CA SER A 134 26.97 -21.07 -23.43
C SER A 134 25.86 -21.90 -22.77
N VAL A 135 26.19 -22.69 -21.74
CA VAL A 135 25.21 -23.44 -20.94
C VAL A 135 24.53 -22.52 -19.94
N ARG A 136 25.29 -21.64 -19.29
CA ARG A 136 24.75 -20.61 -18.38
C ARG A 136 23.76 -19.70 -19.09
N ASP A 137 24.11 -19.19 -20.26
CA ASP A 137 23.26 -18.32 -21.08
C ASP A 137 21.93 -19.00 -21.45
N LEU A 138 21.99 -20.30 -21.75
CA LEU A 138 20.78 -21.07 -22.04
C LEU A 138 19.90 -21.20 -20.78
N ILE A 139 20.51 -21.54 -19.65
CA ILE A 139 19.78 -21.68 -18.38
C ILE A 139 19.14 -20.34 -18.00
N GLU A 140 19.85 -19.23 -18.15
CA GLU A 140 19.33 -17.88 -17.86
C GLU A 140 18.19 -17.51 -18.81
N LYS A 141 18.32 -17.80 -20.11
CA LYS A 141 17.24 -17.59 -21.07
C LYS A 141 15.98 -18.37 -20.70
N GLU A 142 16.11 -19.66 -20.42
CA GLU A 142 14.98 -20.51 -20.04
C GLU A 142 14.41 -20.10 -18.68
N PHE A 143 15.27 -19.66 -17.75
CA PHE A 143 14.88 -19.15 -16.44
C PHE A 143 14.02 -17.88 -16.53
N LEU A 144 14.38 -16.96 -17.43
CA LEU A 144 13.62 -15.74 -17.70
C LEU A 144 12.31 -16.03 -18.43
N ALA A 145 12.26 -17.10 -19.23
CA ALA A 145 11.04 -17.53 -19.91
C ALA A 145 10.00 -18.22 -19.00
N LEU A 146 10.38 -18.63 -17.78
CA LEU A 146 9.45 -19.25 -16.84
C LEU A 146 8.42 -18.22 -16.33
N PRO A 147 7.12 -18.56 -16.35
CA PRO A 147 6.08 -17.68 -15.86
C PRO A 147 6.24 -17.41 -14.36
N GLU A 148 5.65 -16.30 -13.92
CA GLU A 148 5.50 -16.02 -12.49
C GLU A 148 4.58 -17.05 -11.82
N LEU A 149 4.76 -17.21 -10.51
CA LEU A 149 3.98 -18.16 -9.73
C LEU A 149 2.55 -17.67 -9.55
N ASP A 150 1.58 -18.53 -9.85
CA ASP A 150 0.18 -18.23 -9.57
C ASP A 150 -0.15 -18.39 -8.07
N ALA A 151 -1.32 -17.90 -7.66
CA ALA A 151 -1.76 -17.95 -6.26
C ALA A 151 -1.94 -19.37 -5.69
N GLN A 152 -2.13 -20.39 -6.53
CA GLN A 152 -2.22 -21.78 -6.10
C GLN A 152 -0.82 -22.37 -5.90
N GLN A 153 0.10 -22.11 -6.82
CA GLN A 153 1.51 -22.50 -6.74
C GLN A 153 2.19 -21.89 -5.52
N GLU A 154 1.96 -20.59 -5.28
CA GLU A 154 2.41 -19.89 -4.07
C GLU A 154 1.95 -20.62 -2.78
N ARG A 155 0.66 -21.00 -2.72
CA ARG A 155 0.10 -21.74 -1.58
C ARG A 155 0.72 -23.13 -1.40
N LEU A 156 1.00 -23.85 -2.49
CA LEU A 156 1.68 -25.14 -2.43
C LEU A 156 3.09 -25.01 -1.86
N LEU A 157 3.84 -23.98 -2.26
CA LEU A 157 5.18 -23.72 -1.73
C LEU A 157 5.14 -23.40 -0.23
N TYR A 158 4.19 -22.58 0.21
CA TYR A 158 4.02 -22.29 1.63
C TYR A 158 3.59 -23.50 2.48
N GLY A 159 2.94 -24.49 1.85
CA GLY A 159 2.61 -25.76 2.49
C GLY A 159 3.85 -26.58 2.85
N GLU A 160 4.87 -26.56 1.99
CA GLU A 160 6.15 -27.25 2.25
C GLU A 160 7.12 -26.41 3.08
N ASP A 161 7.19 -25.09 2.83
CA ASP A 161 8.03 -24.15 3.57
C ASP A 161 7.22 -23.00 4.16
N SER A 162 6.75 -23.20 5.39
CA SER A 162 6.02 -22.17 6.14
C SER A 162 6.88 -20.96 6.55
N LYS A 163 8.21 -21.01 6.42
CA LYS A 163 9.14 -19.91 6.74
C LYS A 163 9.55 -19.10 5.51
N ARG A 164 9.13 -19.51 4.31
CA ARG A 164 9.36 -18.79 3.03
C ARG A 164 9.04 -17.30 3.09
N TRP A 165 8.03 -16.92 3.86
CA TRP A 165 7.63 -15.51 4.01
C TRP A 165 8.75 -14.66 4.62
N LEU A 166 9.63 -15.21 5.47
CA LEU A 166 10.75 -14.46 6.07
C LEU A 166 11.71 -13.95 4.99
N THR A 167 12.13 -14.83 4.09
CA THR A 167 13.05 -14.46 3.01
C THR A 167 12.42 -13.44 2.06
N ILE A 168 11.13 -13.59 1.75
CA ILE A 168 10.39 -12.62 0.93
C ILE A 168 10.29 -11.29 1.67
N PHE A 169 9.99 -11.32 2.96
CA PHE A 169 9.86 -10.14 3.80
C PHE A 169 11.17 -9.37 3.94
N GLU A 170 12.31 -10.05 4.14
CA GLU A 170 13.62 -9.40 4.16
C GLU A 170 13.98 -8.75 2.82
N LYS A 171 13.63 -9.38 1.69
CA LYS A 171 13.78 -8.74 0.36
C LYS A 171 12.94 -7.48 0.25
N LEU A 172 11.67 -7.53 0.65
CA LEU A 172 10.79 -6.35 0.64
C LEU A 172 11.28 -5.23 1.57
N LYS A 173 11.94 -5.55 2.69
CA LYS A 173 12.59 -4.54 3.53
C LYS A 173 13.81 -3.91 2.85
N ALA A 174 14.61 -4.73 2.16
CA ALA A 174 15.81 -4.27 1.46
C ALA A 174 15.46 -3.36 0.29
N ASP A 175 14.38 -3.68 -0.43
CA ASP A 175 13.87 -2.94 -1.58
C ASP A 175 12.87 -1.83 -1.18
N PHE A 176 12.78 -1.50 0.12
CA PHE A 176 11.79 -0.55 0.63
C PHE A 176 12.07 0.87 0.14
N SER A 177 11.14 1.41 -0.66
CA SER A 177 11.16 2.82 -1.12
C SER A 177 9.88 3.57 -0.73
N ASP A 178 8.72 2.93 -0.90
CA ASP A 178 7.40 3.51 -0.65
C ASP A 178 6.59 2.64 0.33
N GLY A 179 5.99 3.30 1.32
CA GLY A 179 5.12 2.66 2.31
C GLY A 179 3.84 2.08 1.71
N ILE A 180 3.24 2.75 0.72
CA ILE A 180 1.98 2.31 0.12
C ILE A 180 2.20 1.04 -0.70
N GLN A 181 3.22 1.04 -1.56
CA GLN A 181 3.61 -0.15 -2.30
C GLN A 181 3.93 -1.33 -1.37
N PHE A 182 4.72 -1.09 -0.31
CA PHE A 182 5.01 -2.10 0.70
C PHE A 182 3.75 -2.65 1.37
N TYR A 183 2.76 -1.80 1.66
CA TYR A 183 1.50 -2.20 2.24
C TYR A 183 0.70 -3.13 1.32
N GLU A 184 0.53 -2.77 0.05
CA GLU A 184 -0.20 -3.61 -0.90
C GLU A 184 0.52 -4.93 -1.20
N ASP A 185 1.85 -4.91 -1.29
CA ASP A 185 2.67 -6.13 -1.49
C ASP A 185 2.50 -7.12 -0.33
N ILE A 186 2.57 -6.65 0.91
CA ILE A 186 2.38 -7.51 2.08
C ILE A 186 0.93 -7.99 2.16
N LYS A 187 -0.04 -7.09 1.99
CA LYS A 187 -1.48 -7.41 2.04
C LYS A 187 -1.87 -8.46 1.01
N GLY A 188 -1.31 -8.40 -0.21
CA GLY A 188 -1.50 -9.43 -1.24
C GLY A 188 -0.90 -10.80 -0.87
N ARG A 189 0.16 -10.82 -0.05
CA ARG A 189 0.87 -12.05 0.36
C ARG A 189 0.32 -12.71 1.62
N VAL A 190 -0.35 -11.94 2.50
CA VAL A 190 -1.03 -12.49 3.69
C VAL A 190 -2.00 -13.64 3.35
N PRO A 191 -2.92 -13.54 2.37
CA PRO A 191 -3.81 -14.65 2.07
C PRO A 191 -3.09 -15.89 1.51
N LEU A 192 -1.96 -15.71 0.84
CA LEU A 192 -1.16 -16.78 0.23
C LEU A 192 -0.33 -17.57 1.25
N SER A 193 0.05 -16.94 2.36
CA SER A 193 0.89 -17.55 3.40
C SER A 193 0.17 -18.74 4.04
N GLY A 194 0.86 -19.88 4.16
CA GLY A 194 0.21 -21.17 4.43
C GLY A 194 -0.47 -21.26 5.80
N SER A 195 0.24 -20.94 6.88
CA SER A 195 -0.27 -21.08 8.25
C SER A 195 -0.79 -19.78 8.84
N VAL A 196 -1.80 -19.85 9.71
CA VAL A 196 -2.30 -18.70 10.49
C VAL A 196 -1.16 -18.04 11.27
N VAL A 197 -0.20 -18.83 11.77
CA VAL A 197 1.00 -18.35 12.46
C VAL A 197 1.90 -17.52 11.54
N ALA A 198 2.14 -17.99 10.31
CA ALA A 198 2.95 -17.26 9.32
C ALA A 198 2.27 -15.94 8.91
N LYS A 199 0.97 -15.98 8.60
CA LYS A 199 0.16 -14.80 8.28
C LYS A 199 0.27 -13.74 9.38
N ARG A 200 0.11 -14.19 10.63
CA ARG A 200 0.16 -13.33 11.81
C ARG A 200 1.55 -12.72 12.01
N ASN A 201 2.60 -13.53 11.90
CA ASN A 201 3.96 -13.05 12.06
C ASN A 201 4.31 -12.04 10.96
N LEU A 202 3.91 -12.30 9.71
CA LEU A 202 4.06 -11.36 8.59
C LEU A 202 3.40 -10.00 8.90
N CYS A 203 2.14 -10.00 9.36
CA CYS A 203 1.46 -8.75 9.74
C CYS A 203 2.14 -8.04 10.92
N TYR A 204 2.55 -8.77 11.96
CA TYR A 204 3.17 -8.18 13.15
C TYR A 204 4.56 -7.62 12.89
N ASP A 205 5.35 -8.31 12.08
CA ASP A 205 6.70 -7.87 11.74
C ASP A 205 6.63 -6.68 10.77
N SER A 206 5.63 -6.65 9.87
CA SER A 206 5.33 -5.48 9.02
C SER A 206 4.90 -4.27 9.86
N TYR A 207 4.03 -4.47 10.85
CA TYR A 207 3.70 -3.46 11.85
C TYR A 207 4.95 -2.91 12.52
N SER A 208 5.81 -3.80 13.03
CA SER A 208 7.04 -3.42 13.75
C SER A 208 8.01 -2.66 12.86
N PHE A 209 8.13 -3.03 11.59
CA PHE A 209 8.99 -2.36 10.61
C PHE A 209 8.47 -0.95 10.25
N MET A 210 7.16 -0.75 10.21
CA MET A 210 6.54 0.52 9.84
C MET A 210 6.38 1.51 10.99
N LEU A 211 6.58 1.08 12.24
CA LEU A 211 6.42 1.90 13.45
C LEU A 211 7.04 3.30 13.33
N ASP A 212 8.30 3.35 12.88
CA ASP A 212 9.09 4.59 12.81
C ASP A 212 9.04 5.26 11.42
N LYS A 213 8.30 4.68 10.46
CA LYS A 213 8.25 5.15 9.06
C LYS A 213 6.93 5.81 8.74
N ASP A 214 5.83 5.10 8.99
CA ASP A 214 4.48 5.57 8.74
C ASP A 214 3.53 5.01 9.81
N LYS A 215 3.05 5.92 10.67
CA LYS A 215 2.17 5.59 11.81
C LYS A 215 0.83 5.03 11.34
N VAL A 216 0.29 5.52 10.22
CA VAL A 216 -1.00 5.08 9.66
C VAL A 216 -0.86 3.64 9.16
N LEU A 217 0.15 3.38 8.33
CA LEU A 217 0.39 2.05 7.78
C LEU A 217 0.74 1.02 8.85
N ALA A 218 1.51 1.43 9.87
CA ALA A 218 1.76 0.58 11.04
C ALA A 218 0.45 0.16 11.72
N LEU A 219 -0.46 1.09 12.01
CA LEU A 219 -1.75 0.77 12.62
C LEU A 219 -2.62 -0.11 11.71
N LYS A 220 -2.60 0.09 10.39
CA LYS A 220 -3.28 -0.80 9.43
C LYS A 220 -2.73 -2.23 9.51
N PHE A 221 -1.41 -2.42 9.55
CA PHE A 221 -0.81 -3.75 9.73
C PHE A 221 -1.17 -4.39 11.07
N TYR A 222 -1.26 -3.60 12.13
CA TYR A 222 -1.71 -4.11 13.44
C TYR A 222 -3.17 -4.57 13.39
N MET A 223 -4.05 -3.90 12.64
CA MET A 223 -5.42 -4.37 12.42
C MET A 223 -5.46 -5.69 11.66
N HIS A 224 -4.69 -5.84 10.58
CA HIS A 224 -4.56 -7.12 9.86
C HIS A 224 -4.04 -8.24 10.76
N TYR A 225 -3.11 -7.95 11.67
CA TYR A 225 -2.63 -8.91 12.66
C TYR A 225 -3.74 -9.38 13.61
N LEU A 226 -4.61 -8.47 14.05
CA LEU A 226 -5.76 -8.82 14.90
C LEU A 226 -6.79 -9.65 14.13
N ASP A 227 -7.06 -9.30 12.87
CA ASP A 227 -8.02 -9.99 12.01
C ASP A 227 -7.61 -11.43 11.69
N VAL A 228 -6.32 -11.65 11.40
CA VAL A 228 -5.81 -13.01 11.24
C VAL A 228 -5.92 -13.81 12.54
N GLY A 229 -5.76 -13.17 13.69
CA GLY A 229 -5.80 -13.83 14.99
C GLY A 229 -7.21 -14.06 15.55
N SER A 230 -8.22 -13.28 15.13
CA SER A 230 -9.62 -13.45 15.58
C SER A 230 -10.21 -14.78 15.12
N ALA A 231 -9.71 -15.34 14.02
CA ALA A 231 -10.07 -16.68 13.54
C ALA A 231 -9.58 -17.83 14.45
N SER A 232 -8.82 -17.56 15.52
CA SER A 232 -8.25 -18.58 16.40
C SER A 232 -8.62 -18.38 17.88
N ASP A 233 -9.47 -19.25 18.41
CA ASP A 233 -9.97 -19.18 19.80
C ASP A 233 -8.90 -19.29 20.90
N THR A 234 -7.72 -19.82 20.58
CA THR A 234 -6.65 -20.06 21.57
C THR A 234 -5.63 -18.93 21.63
N PHE A 235 -5.74 -17.92 20.78
CA PHE A 235 -4.68 -16.92 20.62
C PHE A 235 -4.82 -15.71 21.56
N LYS A 236 -3.75 -15.43 22.32
CA LYS A 236 -3.62 -14.19 23.10
C LYS A 236 -2.90 -13.13 22.27
N PHE A 237 -3.63 -12.10 21.86
CA PHE A 237 -3.08 -10.98 21.10
C PHE A 237 -2.01 -10.23 21.89
N LYS A 238 -0.84 -10.05 21.29
CA LYS A 238 0.14 -9.04 21.71
C LYS A 238 -0.50 -7.66 21.65
N THR A 239 -0.53 -6.96 22.79
CA THR A 239 -0.98 -5.57 22.87
C THR A 239 0.13 -4.62 22.43
N ILE A 240 -0.25 -3.42 21.98
CA ILE A 240 0.71 -2.35 21.70
C ILE A 240 1.40 -1.96 23.00
N THR A 241 2.71 -2.14 23.05
CA THR A 241 3.55 -1.86 24.22
C THR A 241 3.63 -0.35 24.49
N LYS A 242 3.91 0.08 25.73
CA LYS A 242 4.07 1.51 26.06
C LYS A 242 5.11 2.23 25.17
N PRO A 243 6.27 1.63 24.82
CA PRO A 243 7.19 2.22 23.86
C PRO A 243 6.55 2.46 22.48
N HIS A 244 5.85 1.46 21.93
CA HIS A 244 5.20 1.62 20.62
C HIS A 244 4.07 2.66 20.66
N GLN A 245 3.35 2.78 21.78
CA GLN A 245 2.33 3.83 21.95
C GLN A 245 2.93 5.23 21.86
N LYS A 246 4.13 5.45 22.43
CA LYS A 246 4.82 6.75 22.37
C LYS A 246 5.31 7.11 20.97
N ILE A 247 5.60 6.09 20.15
CA ILE A 247 6.00 6.28 18.75
C ILE A 247 4.77 6.58 17.88
N LEU A 248 3.70 5.79 18.06
CA LEU A 248 2.50 5.83 17.23
C LEU A 248 1.57 7.01 17.52
N PHE A 249 1.51 7.47 18.76
CA PHE A 249 0.54 8.48 19.20
C PHE A 249 1.24 9.66 19.85
N GLU A 250 0.89 10.86 19.41
CA GLU A 250 1.39 12.12 19.97
C GLU A 250 0.61 12.52 21.21
N ASN A 251 -0.70 12.24 21.23
CA ASN A 251 -1.60 12.65 22.30
C ASN A 251 -2.41 11.47 22.86
N GLU A 252 -2.75 11.54 24.15
CA GLU A 252 -3.61 10.53 24.80
C GLU A 252 -4.99 10.42 24.14
N THR A 253 -5.46 11.49 23.51
CA THR A 253 -6.70 11.53 22.72
C THR A 253 -6.65 10.58 21.52
N GLN A 254 -5.51 10.53 20.80
CA GLN A 254 -5.32 9.62 19.67
C GLN A 254 -5.31 8.17 20.13
N LEU A 255 -4.66 7.88 21.26
CA LEU A 255 -4.68 6.55 21.88
C LEU A 255 -6.11 6.12 22.27
N LYS A 256 -6.88 7.01 22.90
CA LYS A 256 -8.29 6.76 23.26
C LYS A 256 -9.16 6.53 22.02
N TYR A 257 -8.91 7.27 20.94
CA TYR A 257 -9.60 7.10 19.67
C TYR A 257 -9.28 5.73 19.06
N PHE A 258 -8.02 5.34 19.00
CA PHE A 258 -7.62 4.01 18.52
C PHE A 258 -8.25 2.88 19.36
N GLN A 259 -8.27 3.01 20.69
CA GLN A 259 -8.94 2.04 21.56
C GLN A 259 -10.44 1.94 21.27
N LYS A 260 -11.09 3.04 20.86
CA LYS A 260 -12.49 3.03 20.41
C LYS A 260 -12.64 2.24 19.10
N ILE A 261 -11.75 2.43 18.13
CA ILE A 261 -11.71 1.64 16.88
C ILE A 261 -11.58 0.15 17.21
N LEU A 262 -10.64 -0.23 18.09
CA LEU A 262 -10.46 -1.62 18.52
C LEU A 262 -11.71 -2.22 19.17
N LYS A 263 -12.41 -1.45 20.03
CA LYS A 263 -13.67 -1.88 20.63
C LYS A 263 -14.78 -2.05 19.58
N GLY A 264 -14.85 -1.15 18.61
CA GLY A 264 -15.80 -1.22 17.49
C GLY A 264 -15.55 -2.44 16.61
N TYR A 265 -14.30 -2.70 16.26
CA TYR A 265 -13.89 -3.86 15.48
C TYR A 265 -14.25 -5.17 16.19
N LYS A 266 -13.96 -5.31 17.49
CA LYS A 266 -14.36 -6.51 18.28
C LYS A 266 -15.86 -6.77 18.34
N LYS A 267 -16.70 -5.76 18.10
CA LYS A 267 -18.16 -5.88 18.15
C LYS A 267 -18.77 -6.25 16.80
N ASN A 268 -18.20 -5.72 15.72
CA ASN A 268 -18.81 -5.77 14.38
C ASN A 268 -17.97 -6.53 13.34
N GLU A 269 -16.74 -6.94 13.68
CA GLU A 269 -15.78 -7.67 12.83
C GLU A 269 -15.57 -7.08 11.43
N ASN A 270 -15.77 -5.76 11.29
CA ASN A 270 -15.64 -5.08 10.00
C ASN A 270 -14.25 -4.44 9.88
N LEU A 271 -13.32 -5.17 9.24
CA LEU A 271 -11.94 -4.73 9.03
C LEU A 271 -11.87 -3.46 8.17
N ASN A 272 -12.60 -3.40 7.06
CA ASN A 272 -12.55 -2.26 6.13
C ASN A 272 -12.96 -0.95 6.80
N LYS A 273 -14.01 -0.99 7.62
CA LYS A 273 -14.45 0.17 8.41
C LYS A 273 -13.38 0.62 9.41
N ALA A 274 -12.72 -0.34 10.06
CA ALA A 274 -11.66 -0.01 11.01
C ALA A 274 -10.42 0.58 10.30
N LEU A 275 -10.09 0.11 9.10
CA LEU A 275 -8.99 0.64 8.30
C LEU A 275 -9.26 2.08 7.83
N SER A 276 -10.49 2.42 7.45
CA SER A 276 -10.84 3.80 7.08
C SER A 276 -10.80 4.75 8.30
N GLU A 277 -11.31 4.31 9.46
CA GLU A 277 -11.27 5.13 10.68
C GLU A 277 -9.85 5.41 11.19
N ILE A 278 -8.85 4.61 10.80
CA ILE A 278 -7.44 4.83 11.13
C ILE A 278 -6.84 5.99 10.33
N GLU A 279 -7.27 6.19 9.08
CA GLU A 279 -6.82 7.33 8.27
C GLU A 279 -7.25 8.65 8.91
N ASP A 280 -8.48 8.69 9.44
CA ASP A 280 -9.04 9.84 10.15
C ASP A 280 -8.38 10.14 11.51
N LEU A 281 -7.52 9.26 12.02
CA LEU A 281 -6.97 9.37 13.37
C LEU A 281 -5.96 10.53 13.50
N PHE A 282 -5.19 10.76 12.44
CA PHE A 282 -4.16 11.80 12.41
C PHE A 282 -4.63 13.10 11.75
N VAL A 283 -5.82 13.11 11.15
CA VAL A 283 -6.43 14.32 10.60
C VAL A 283 -6.89 15.22 11.75
N LYS A 284 -6.41 16.46 11.80
CA LYS A 284 -6.84 17.45 12.81
C LYS A 284 -8.35 17.69 12.68
N LYS A 285 -9.16 17.12 13.57
CA LYS A 285 -10.59 17.45 13.67
C LYS A 285 -10.73 18.92 14.09
N ARG A 286 -11.37 19.74 13.25
CA ARG A 286 -11.70 21.14 13.55
C ARG A 286 -12.46 21.20 14.89
N LYS A 287 -12.05 22.09 15.79
CA LYS A 287 -12.74 22.26 17.08
C LYS A 287 -14.14 22.79 16.80
N LYS A 288 -15.15 22.15 17.38
CA LYS A 288 -16.53 22.67 17.37
C LYS A 288 -16.54 23.91 18.27
N VAL A 289 -16.65 25.10 17.69
CA VAL A 289 -16.83 26.34 18.46
C VAL A 289 -18.20 26.26 19.11
N LEU A 290 -18.24 26.16 20.44
CA LEU A 290 -19.46 26.34 21.23
C LEU A 290 -19.54 27.84 21.52
N LEU A 291 -20.45 28.54 20.83
CA LEU A 291 -20.79 29.92 21.18
C LEU A 291 -21.47 29.92 22.55
N ASP A 292 -20.96 30.73 23.47
CA ASP A 292 -21.56 30.93 24.79
C ASP A 292 -22.78 31.85 24.66
N GLU A 293 -23.98 31.26 24.76
CA GLU A 293 -25.25 32.00 24.69
C GLU A 293 -25.40 33.06 25.78
N ASN A 294 -24.71 32.90 26.92
CA ASN A 294 -24.76 33.88 28.01
C ASN A 294 -23.91 35.11 27.68
N ALA A 295 -22.76 34.92 27.05
CA ALA A 295 -21.93 36.03 26.56
C ALA A 295 -22.67 36.85 25.48
N ILE A 296 -23.43 36.18 24.61
CA ILE A 296 -24.26 36.84 23.58
C ILE A 296 -25.40 37.65 24.22
N LYS A 297 -26.04 37.14 25.28
CA LYS A 297 -27.09 37.88 25.99
C LYS A 297 -26.53 39.09 26.74
N SER A 298 -25.39 38.94 27.42
CA SER A 298 -24.71 40.05 28.10
C SER A 298 -24.35 41.17 27.14
N ALA A 299 -23.76 40.84 25.99
CA ALA A 299 -23.41 41.84 24.97
C ALA A 299 -24.64 42.56 24.38
N LYS A 300 -25.78 41.86 24.27
CA LYS A 300 -27.05 42.49 23.85
C LYS A 300 -27.61 43.42 24.91
N GLU A 301 -27.47 43.10 26.19
CA GLU A 301 -27.90 43.95 27.29
C GLU A 301 -27.04 45.22 27.40
N ASP A 302 -25.72 45.10 27.19
CA ASP A 302 -24.80 46.24 27.18
C ASP A 302 -25.12 47.24 26.04
N LEU A 303 -25.59 46.74 24.88
CA LEU A 303 -26.02 47.57 23.76
C LEU A 303 -27.33 48.34 24.01
N ILE A 304 -28.23 47.82 24.85
CA ILE A 304 -29.51 48.49 25.18
C ILE A 304 -29.25 49.80 25.94
N GLY A 305 -28.23 49.82 26.81
CA GLY A 305 -27.83 51.04 27.53
C GLY A 305 -27.27 52.12 26.61
N VAL A 306 -26.50 51.73 25.58
CA VAL A 306 -25.89 52.64 24.61
C VAL A 306 -26.93 53.23 23.65
N VAL A 307 -27.92 52.45 23.24
CA VAL A 307 -29.03 52.91 22.38
C VAL A 307 -29.90 53.95 23.10
N GLY A 308 -30.09 53.81 24.41
CA GLY A 308 -30.81 54.80 25.22
C GLY A 308 -30.10 56.16 25.24
N LEU A 309 -28.78 56.16 25.43
CA LEU A 309 -27.95 57.36 25.37
C LEU A 309 -27.98 58.01 23.98
N LEU A 310 -27.94 57.22 22.90
CA LEU A 310 -27.96 57.78 21.54
C LEU A 310 -29.27 58.51 21.20
N ASN A 311 -30.40 58.00 21.68
CA ASN A 311 -31.70 58.66 21.49
C ASN A 311 -31.78 59.98 22.28
N GLU A 312 -31.21 60.04 23.48
CA GLU A 312 -31.17 61.26 24.30
C GLU A 312 -30.34 62.37 23.61
N TYR A 313 -29.25 62.02 22.94
CA TYR A 313 -28.44 62.98 22.17
C TYR A 313 -29.09 63.45 20.85
N LEU A 314 -30.07 62.70 20.32
CA LEU A 314 -30.75 63.03 19.06
C LEU A 314 -31.99 63.93 19.25
N GLU A 315 -32.45 64.14 20.49
CA GLU A 315 -33.62 65.00 20.79
C GLU A 315 -33.26 66.50 20.92
N ASP A 316 -31.98 66.87 21.04
CA ASP A 316 -31.56 68.24 21.38
C ASP A 316 -31.10 69.15 20.22
N ASP A 317 -31.13 68.70 18.96
CA ASP A 317 -30.76 69.53 17.80
C ASP A 317 -31.90 69.66 16.75
N GLU A 318 -32.51 70.86 16.67
CA GLU A 318 -33.44 71.26 15.60
C GLU A 318 -32.73 71.42 14.25
N PHE A 319 -32.74 70.42 13.36
CA PHE A 319 -32.57 70.67 11.91
C PHE A 319 -33.34 69.67 11.01
N ALA A 320 -34.30 70.23 10.28
CA ALA A 320 -34.84 69.90 8.95
C ALA A 320 -35.35 68.46 8.62
N GLU A 321 -36.65 68.41 8.27
CA GLU A 321 -37.33 67.27 7.65
C GLU A 321 -36.70 66.85 6.30
N VAL A 322 -36.25 65.59 6.21
CA VAL A 322 -36.15 64.85 4.94
C VAL A 322 -36.80 63.47 5.11
N LYS A 323 -37.70 63.13 4.18
CA LYS A 323 -38.56 61.94 4.15
C LYS A 323 -37.75 60.63 4.21
N VAL A 324 -38.17 59.72 5.10
CA VAL A 324 -37.69 58.34 5.17
C VAL A 324 -38.81 57.37 4.80
N THR A 325 -38.58 56.56 3.77
CA THR A 325 -39.24 55.26 3.55
C THR A 325 -38.17 54.20 3.36
N PRO A 326 -38.40 52.96 3.81
CA PRO A 326 -37.37 52.14 4.44
C PRO A 326 -36.67 51.22 3.44
N VAL A 327 -35.34 51.16 3.51
CA VAL A 327 -34.54 50.04 3.02
C VAL A 327 -33.53 49.72 4.11
N MET A 328 -33.48 48.44 4.49
CA MET A 328 -32.59 47.85 5.49
C MET A 328 -31.16 48.41 5.39
N GLU A 329 -30.72 49.04 6.47
CA GLU A 329 -29.35 49.52 6.66
C GLU A 329 -28.38 48.35 6.83
N SER A 330 -27.40 48.26 5.93
CA SER A 330 -26.05 47.84 6.30
C SER A 330 -25.23 49.11 6.49
N VAL A 331 -24.83 49.33 7.74
CA VAL A 331 -24.11 50.49 8.25
C VAL A 331 -22.91 50.84 7.36
N VAL A 332 -22.94 52.05 6.80
CA VAL A 332 -21.81 52.67 6.10
C VAL A 332 -20.93 53.29 7.17
N SER A 333 -19.80 52.64 7.48
CA SER A 333 -18.65 53.32 8.06
C SER A 333 -18.02 54.16 6.96
N SER A 334 -18.06 55.48 7.13
CA SER A 334 -17.33 56.45 6.34
C SER A 334 -15.83 56.37 6.66
N SER A 335 -15.17 55.43 6.00
CA SER A 335 -13.75 55.54 5.64
C SER A 335 -13.60 54.81 4.33
N SER A 336 -13.67 55.53 3.20
CA SER A 336 -13.19 55.03 1.91
C SER A 336 -11.68 54.83 2.03
N ILE A 337 -11.29 53.66 2.56
CA ILE A 337 -9.92 53.17 2.56
C ILE A 337 -9.69 52.64 1.15
N SER A 338 -9.34 53.54 0.25
CA SER A 338 -8.83 53.15 -1.07
C SER A 338 -7.46 52.54 -0.85
N ILE A 339 -7.30 51.25 -1.17
CA ILE A 339 -6.00 50.58 -1.10
C ILE A 339 -5.22 50.99 -2.36
N ASP A 340 -4.21 51.84 -2.20
CA ASP A 340 -3.34 52.25 -3.29
C ASP A 340 -2.33 51.13 -3.64
N PHE A 341 -2.71 50.25 -4.56
CA PHE A 341 -1.78 49.25 -5.11
C PHE A 341 -0.72 49.90 -6.01
N ASN A 342 0.51 49.39 -5.94
CA ASN A 342 1.55 49.75 -6.90
C ASN A 342 1.22 49.19 -8.30
N ILE A 343 1.69 49.83 -9.36
CA ILE A 343 1.49 49.44 -10.77
C ILE A 343 1.83 47.94 -11.00
N ILE A 344 2.89 47.45 -10.36
CA ILE A 344 3.31 46.03 -10.46
C ILE A 344 2.30 45.09 -9.78
N GLN A 345 1.68 45.51 -8.67
CA GLN A 345 0.67 44.73 -7.96
C GLN A 345 -0.66 44.69 -8.73
N ILE A 346 -1.03 45.80 -9.39
CA ILE A 346 -2.20 45.86 -10.27
C ILE A 346 -2.01 44.92 -11.46
N GLU A 347 -0.88 45.01 -12.17
CA GLU A 347 -0.56 44.09 -13.28
C GLU A 347 -0.57 42.62 -12.84
N PHE A 348 -0.12 42.34 -11.61
CA PHE A 348 -0.12 40.99 -11.05
C PHE A 348 -1.55 40.50 -10.76
N LEU A 349 -2.41 41.33 -10.18
CA LEU A 349 -3.82 40.98 -9.93
C LEU A 349 -4.61 40.81 -11.24
N GLU A 350 -4.33 41.62 -12.26
CA GLU A 350 -4.91 41.46 -13.61
C GLU A 350 -4.50 40.12 -14.25
N MET A 351 -3.28 39.65 -14.00
CA MET A 351 -2.82 38.33 -14.48
C MET A 351 -3.66 37.20 -13.87
N PHE A 352 -4.03 37.30 -12.58
CA PHE A 352 -4.97 36.35 -11.97
C PHE A 352 -6.34 36.40 -12.66
N VAL A 353 -6.88 37.59 -12.94
CA VAL A 353 -8.19 37.72 -13.62
C VAL A 353 -8.14 37.07 -15.01
N PHE A 354 -7.05 37.25 -15.76
CA PHE A 354 -6.89 36.65 -17.09
C PHE A 354 -6.83 35.10 -17.04
N GLN A 355 -6.25 34.54 -15.97
CA GLN A 355 -6.10 33.09 -15.79
C GLN A 355 -7.18 32.45 -14.90
N SER A 356 -8.35 33.08 -14.77
CA SER A 356 -9.47 32.55 -13.96
C SER A 356 -9.14 32.38 -12.47
N TYR A 357 -8.41 33.32 -11.88
CA TYR A 357 -8.09 33.45 -10.46
C TYR A 357 -7.14 32.37 -9.89
N ILE A 358 -6.47 31.60 -10.74
CA ILE A 358 -5.49 30.58 -10.34
C ILE A 358 -4.21 30.78 -11.16
N LEU A 359 -3.06 30.88 -10.49
CA LEU A 359 -1.73 30.96 -11.13
C LEU A 359 -0.82 29.87 -10.59
N SER A 360 -0.03 29.23 -11.46
CA SER A 360 0.98 28.26 -10.99
C SER A 360 2.19 28.97 -10.36
N PHE A 361 2.91 28.28 -9.48
CA PHE A 361 4.14 28.81 -8.89
C PHE A 361 5.20 29.18 -9.93
N ALA A 362 5.26 28.44 -11.04
CA ALA A 362 6.19 28.73 -12.13
C ALA A 362 5.83 30.03 -12.86
N GLU A 363 4.54 30.30 -13.08
CA GLU A 363 4.08 31.53 -13.74
C GLU A 363 4.29 32.77 -12.87
N VAL A 364 4.02 32.66 -11.57
CA VAL A 364 4.28 33.73 -10.61
C VAL A 364 5.78 34.02 -10.49
N ASP A 365 6.63 32.99 -10.51
CA ASP A 365 8.08 33.16 -10.44
C ASP A 365 8.64 33.83 -11.71
N VAL A 366 8.11 33.48 -12.90
CA VAL A 366 8.47 34.16 -14.15
C VAL A 366 8.05 35.63 -14.14
N PHE A 367 6.84 35.93 -13.67
CA PHE A 367 6.34 37.31 -13.56
C PHE A 367 7.20 38.14 -12.59
N ALA A 368 7.45 37.62 -11.38
CA ALA A 368 8.21 38.30 -10.34
C ALA A 368 9.66 38.59 -10.79
N ASN A 369 10.31 37.60 -11.42
CA ASN A 369 11.66 37.76 -11.97
C ASN A 369 11.72 38.80 -13.11
N SER A 370 10.68 38.88 -13.95
CA SER A 370 10.62 39.86 -15.06
C SER A 370 10.50 41.31 -14.57
N LYS A 371 9.95 41.52 -13.37
CA LYS A 371 9.76 42.84 -12.74
C LYS A 371 10.80 43.15 -11.65
N GLY A 372 11.73 42.22 -11.40
CA GLY A 372 12.82 42.38 -10.44
C GLY A 372 12.39 42.36 -8.97
N VAL A 373 11.26 41.70 -8.66
CA VAL A 373 10.69 41.60 -7.30
C VAL A 373 10.67 40.13 -6.87
N PHE A 374 10.82 39.84 -5.58
CA PHE A 374 10.67 38.47 -5.08
C PHE A 374 9.19 38.10 -4.94
N LYS A 375 8.81 36.89 -5.39
CA LYS A 375 7.42 36.41 -5.35
C LYS A 375 6.78 36.46 -3.96
N SER A 376 7.53 36.13 -2.91
CA SER A 376 7.02 36.19 -1.53
C SER A 376 6.74 37.63 -1.11
N GLN A 377 7.64 38.57 -1.42
CA GLN A 377 7.45 39.99 -1.11
C GLN A 377 6.26 40.60 -1.85
N LEU A 378 6.01 40.16 -3.08
CA LEU A 378 4.87 40.62 -3.87
C LEU A 378 3.54 40.16 -3.28
N ILE A 379 3.45 38.88 -2.89
CA ILE A 379 2.25 38.28 -2.33
C ILE A 379 1.99 38.77 -0.90
N ASP A 380 3.02 38.74 -0.05
CA ASP A 380 2.95 39.23 1.33
C ASP A 380 2.57 40.71 1.33
N GLY A 381 3.17 41.53 0.45
CA GLY A 381 2.85 42.95 0.35
C GLY A 381 1.41 43.24 -0.13
N ILE A 382 0.81 42.37 -0.95
CA ILE A 382 -0.61 42.49 -1.34
C ILE A 382 -1.51 42.05 -0.19
N ASN A 383 -1.19 40.90 0.44
CA ASN A 383 -1.99 40.37 1.53
C ASN A 383 -1.96 41.30 2.75
N ASP A 384 -0.82 41.88 3.11
CA ASP A 384 -0.69 42.84 4.21
C ASP A 384 -1.55 44.10 3.98
N LEU A 385 -1.57 44.63 2.75
CA LEU A 385 -2.41 45.78 2.41
C LEU A 385 -3.91 45.47 2.47
N CYS A 386 -4.29 44.24 2.16
CA CYS A 386 -5.68 43.82 2.14
C CYS A 386 -6.16 43.24 3.48
N TYR A 387 -5.25 42.84 4.36
CA TYR A 387 -5.57 42.17 5.62
C TYR A 387 -6.44 43.05 6.52
N ASP A 388 -6.14 44.34 6.60
CA ASP A 388 -6.91 45.30 7.40
C ASP A 388 -8.35 45.51 6.88
N LEU A 389 -8.58 45.35 5.57
CA LEU A 389 -9.89 45.52 4.94
C LEU A 389 -10.71 44.22 4.91
N LEU A 390 -10.05 43.09 4.68
CA LEU A 390 -10.69 41.80 4.45
C LEU A 390 -10.78 40.94 5.72
N ASP A 391 -9.96 41.24 6.74
CA ASP A 391 -9.70 40.38 7.91
C ASP A 391 -9.28 38.95 7.50
N ASP A 392 -8.70 38.83 6.30
CA ASP A 392 -8.33 37.58 5.65
C ASP A 392 -7.30 37.83 4.51
N MET A 393 -6.64 36.77 4.03
CA MET A 393 -5.68 36.86 2.92
C MET A 393 -6.40 36.94 1.57
N LEU A 394 -5.95 37.83 0.68
CA LEU A 394 -6.49 37.97 -0.66
C LEU A 394 -6.01 36.83 -1.59
N ILE A 395 -4.73 36.45 -1.45
CA ILE A 395 -4.08 35.39 -2.21
C ILE A 395 -3.67 34.27 -1.25
N GLU A 396 -4.14 33.06 -1.51
CA GLU A 396 -3.79 31.86 -0.74
C GLU A 396 -2.83 30.95 -1.52
N GLU A 397 -1.95 30.27 -0.80
CA GLU A 397 -1.07 29.23 -1.34
C GLU A 397 -1.73 27.86 -1.21
N ALA A 398 -1.95 27.17 -2.33
CA ALA A 398 -2.62 25.87 -2.39
C ALA A 398 -1.82 24.85 -3.21
N GLU A 399 -1.23 23.87 -2.52
CA GLU A 399 -0.41 22.76 -3.04
C GLU A 399 0.71 23.20 -4.01
N ASP A 400 0.40 23.48 -5.28
CA ASP A 400 1.35 23.90 -6.34
C ASP A 400 0.94 25.20 -7.06
N ASN A 401 -0.10 25.90 -6.59
CA ASN A 401 -0.65 27.10 -7.21
C ASN A 401 -1.00 28.19 -6.18
N TYR A 402 -1.13 29.43 -6.64
CA TYR A 402 -1.75 30.53 -5.91
C TYR A 402 -3.19 30.70 -6.35
N ILE A 403 -4.09 30.92 -5.39
CA ILE A 403 -5.52 31.13 -5.64
C ILE A 403 -5.89 32.53 -5.15
N LEU A 404 -6.45 33.34 -6.04
CA LEU A 404 -7.02 34.65 -5.71
C LEU A 404 -8.50 34.50 -5.36
N ASN A 405 -8.93 34.97 -4.19
CA ASN A 405 -10.34 34.90 -3.82
C ASN A 405 -11.14 35.98 -4.58
N GLU A 406 -11.98 35.55 -5.53
CA GLU A 406 -12.78 36.44 -6.38
C GLU A 406 -13.71 37.37 -5.57
N GLN A 407 -14.26 36.91 -4.45
CA GLN A 407 -15.17 37.72 -3.63
C GLN A 407 -14.42 38.84 -2.90
N TYR A 408 -13.19 38.56 -2.48
CA TYR A 408 -12.32 39.55 -1.84
C TYR A 408 -11.72 40.51 -2.87
N TYR A 409 -11.35 40.02 -4.05
CA TYR A 409 -10.88 40.85 -5.15
C TYR A 409 -11.92 41.89 -5.58
N LYS A 410 -13.20 41.51 -5.69
CA LYS A 410 -14.29 42.46 -6.00
C LYS A 410 -14.47 43.50 -4.90
N LYS A 411 -14.41 43.11 -3.62
CA LYS A 411 -14.49 44.04 -2.49
C LYS A 411 -13.34 45.05 -2.46
N VAL A 412 -12.15 44.63 -2.86
CA VAL A 412 -10.94 45.46 -2.91
C VAL A 412 -10.96 46.43 -4.10
N MET A 413 -11.59 46.06 -5.22
CA MET A 413 -11.64 46.89 -6.44
C MET A 413 -12.91 47.75 -6.57
N GLU A 414 -14.02 47.37 -5.90
CA GLU A 414 -15.29 48.13 -5.88
C GLU A 414 -15.47 48.98 -4.60
N GLY A 415 -14.58 48.83 -3.62
CA GLY A 415 -14.49 49.66 -2.40
C GLY A 415 -13.58 50.88 -2.59
#